data_AF-A0A396QQ96-F1
#
_entry.id   AF-A0A396QQ96-F1
#
_cell.length_a   1.000
_cell.length_b   1.000
_cell.length_c   1.000
_cell.angle_alpha   90.00
_cell.angle_beta   90.00
_cell.angle_gamma   90.00
#
_symmetry.space_group_name_H-M   'P 1'
#
loop_
_entity.id
_entity.type
_entity.pdbx_description
1 polymer ?
#
loop_
_entity_poly.entity_id
_entity_poly.type
_entity_poly.pdbx_seq_one_letter_code
_entity_poly.pdbx_strand_id
1 'polypeptide(L)'
;MEILGHKLLYRDGEYVAFPNMERLADGTVICAFRHAKERQKEYGKVTHVDPTAKDVYIISRDGGKTFEQELNLIIDEENVSNQDPCMKVLSDGRVIATYFRWSLVPIGQGEAVWGEL
;
A
#
# COMPACT_ATOMS: atom_id res chain seq x y z
N MET A 1 -3.66 15.53 -23.85
CA MET A 1 -2.94 14.50 -23.09
C MET A 1 -2.72 13.32 -24.02
N GLU A 2 -1.47 12.97 -24.30
CA GLU A 2 -1.11 11.82 -25.13
C GLU A 2 -0.73 10.65 -24.22
N ILE A 3 -1.27 9.46 -24.46
CA ILE A 3 -0.92 8.25 -23.71
C ILE A 3 0.29 7.62 -24.40
N LEU A 4 1.45 7.61 -23.72
CA LEU A 4 2.70 7.06 -24.26
C LEU A 4 2.77 5.53 -24.22
N GLY A 5 1.93 4.88 -23.40
CA GLY A 5 1.85 3.43 -23.28
C GLY A 5 1.34 2.97 -21.90
N HIS A 6 1.31 1.65 -21.72
CA HIS A 6 0.95 0.99 -20.47
C HIS A 6 2.14 0.19 -19.93
N LYS A 7 2.26 0.11 -18.61
CA LYS A 7 3.35 -0.62 -17.97
C LYS A 7 2.88 -1.32 -16.71
N LEU A 8 3.34 -2.55 -16.52
CA LEU A 8 3.24 -3.27 -15.25
C LEU A 8 4.37 -2.81 -14.31
N LEU A 9 4.03 -2.32 -13.12
CA LEU A 9 5.02 -1.90 -12.13
C LEU A 9 5.36 -3.03 -11.15
N TYR A 10 4.33 -3.75 -10.70
CA TYR A 10 4.45 -4.84 -9.74
C TYR A 10 3.31 -5.86 -9.91
N ARG A 11 3.62 -7.14 -9.70
CA ARG A 11 2.66 -8.24 -9.59
C ARG A 11 3.33 -9.46 -8.99
N ASP A 12 2.70 -10.05 -8.00
CA ASP A 12 3.13 -11.29 -7.34
C ASP A 12 2.00 -12.32 -7.16
N GLY A 13 0.78 -11.98 -7.59
CA GLY A 13 -0.40 -12.84 -7.46
C GLY A 13 -1.21 -12.62 -6.18
N GLU A 14 -0.80 -11.67 -5.35
CA GLU A 14 -1.52 -11.18 -4.18
C GLU A 14 -2.42 -9.98 -4.54
N TYR A 15 -3.19 -9.51 -3.56
CA TYR A 15 -4.05 -8.34 -3.70
C TYR A 15 -3.23 -7.05 -3.51
N VAL A 16 -2.83 -6.45 -4.64
CA VAL A 16 -2.01 -5.24 -4.70
C VAL A 16 -2.86 -4.07 -5.19
N ALA A 17 -3.04 -3.04 -4.36
CA ALA A 17 -4.00 -1.97 -4.64
C ALA A 17 -3.59 -0.60 -4.07
N PHE A 18 -4.33 0.43 -4.50
CA PHE A 18 -4.28 1.81 -3.97
C PHE A 18 -2.89 2.46 -4.04
N PRO A 19 -2.28 2.54 -5.24
CA PRO A 19 -0.93 3.06 -5.38
C PRO A 19 -0.87 4.58 -5.19
N ASN A 20 0.22 5.04 -4.58
CA ASN A 20 0.65 6.44 -4.56
C ASN A 20 2.12 6.51 -4.99
N MET A 21 2.49 7.53 -5.77
CA MET A 21 3.82 7.64 -6.33
C MET A 21 4.40 9.04 -6.12
N GLU A 22 5.64 9.10 -5.66
CA GLU A 22 6.37 10.35 -5.45
C GLU A 22 7.79 10.24 -6.01
N ARG A 23 8.38 11.38 -6.37
CA ARG A 23 9.74 11.48 -6.91
C ARG A 23 10.63 12.22 -5.91
N LEU A 24 11.74 11.59 -5.55
CA LEU A 24 12.79 12.20 -4.71
C LEU A 24 13.63 13.19 -5.53
N ALA A 25 14.41 14.02 -4.84
CA ALA A 25 15.25 15.05 -5.45
C ALA A 25 16.33 14.49 -6.40
N ASP A 26 16.81 13.27 -6.16
CA ASP A 26 17.79 12.58 -7.00
C ASP A 26 17.17 11.94 -8.26
N GLY A 27 15.85 12.06 -8.43
CA GLY A 27 15.10 11.46 -9.53
C GLY A 27 14.58 10.06 -9.26
N THR A 28 14.95 9.43 -8.14
CA THR A 28 14.39 8.17 -7.67
C THR A 28 12.87 8.29 -7.52
N VAL A 29 12.13 7.29 -7.96
CA VAL A 29 10.67 7.24 -7.83
C VAL A 29 10.30 6.15 -6.83
N ILE A 30 9.47 6.50 -5.86
CA ILE A 30 8.89 5.57 -4.90
C ILE A 30 7.44 5.34 -5.30
N CYS A 31 7.01 4.08 -5.35
CA CYS A 31 5.62 3.71 -5.56
C CYS A 31 5.15 2.90 -4.36
N ALA A 32 4.39 3.53 -3.47
CA ALA A 32 3.76 2.90 -2.32
C ALA A 32 2.40 2.30 -2.71
N PHE A 33 2.01 1.22 -2.06
CA PHE A 33 0.70 0.57 -2.26
C PHE A 33 0.37 -0.37 -1.09
N ARG A 34 -0.91 -0.70 -0.98
CA ARG A 34 -1.40 -1.75 -0.09
C ARG A 34 -1.12 -3.12 -0.69
N HIS A 35 -0.56 -4.02 0.11
CA HIS A 35 -0.33 -5.43 -0.22
C HIS A 35 -1.05 -6.30 0.80
N ALA A 36 -1.89 -7.23 0.32
CA ALA A 36 -2.62 -8.15 1.18
C ALA A 36 -2.83 -9.49 0.47
N LYS A 37 -3.18 -10.53 1.22
CA LYS A 37 -3.49 -11.83 0.65
C LYS A 37 -4.65 -11.75 -0.36
N GLU A 38 -4.52 -12.43 -1.50
CA GLU A 38 -5.60 -12.55 -2.48
C GLU A 38 -6.72 -13.49 -1.97
N ARG A 39 -7.82 -12.88 -1.49
CA ARG A 39 -8.99 -13.58 -0.94
C ARG A 39 -10.10 -13.87 -1.93
N GLN A 40 -10.08 -13.29 -3.13
CA GLN A 40 -11.12 -13.52 -4.14
C GLN A 40 -11.25 -15.00 -4.50
N LYS A 41 -10.14 -15.74 -4.49
CA LYS A 41 -10.14 -17.20 -4.71
C LYS A 41 -10.84 -17.97 -3.59
N GLU A 42 -10.86 -17.43 -2.37
CA GLU A 42 -11.46 -18.05 -1.19
C GLU A 42 -12.95 -17.66 -1.05
N TYR A 43 -13.28 -16.37 -1.26
CA TYR A 43 -14.62 -15.83 -1.00
C TYR A 43 -15.43 -15.51 -2.27
N GLY A 44 -14.86 -15.69 -3.46
CA GLY A 44 -15.51 -15.35 -4.73
C GLY A 44 -15.69 -13.85 -4.97
N LYS A 45 -15.15 -12.99 -4.10
CA LYS A 45 -15.24 -11.53 -4.17
C LYS A 45 -13.99 -10.87 -3.60
N VAL A 46 -13.70 -9.66 -4.09
CA VAL A 46 -12.66 -8.80 -3.54
C VAL A 46 -13.09 -8.26 -2.18
N THR A 47 -12.17 -8.25 -1.21
CA THR A 47 -12.33 -7.64 0.10
C THR A 47 -11.25 -6.59 0.31
N HIS A 48 -11.61 -5.40 0.78
CA HIS A 48 -10.65 -4.31 1.03
C HIS A 48 -10.17 -4.25 2.49
N VAL A 49 -10.58 -5.20 3.31
CA VAL A 49 -10.17 -5.34 4.71
C VAL A 49 -9.64 -6.76 4.88
N ASP A 50 -8.41 -6.92 5.32
CA ASP A 50 -7.78 -8.22 5.55
C ASP A 50 -6.68 -8.11 6.62
N PRO A 51 -6.57 -9.06 7.58
CA PRO A 51 -5.52 -9.05 8.61
C PRO A 51 -4.09 -9.19 8.08
N THR A 52 -3.91 -9.58 6.82
CA THR A 52 -2.59 -9.68 6.18
C THR A 52 -2.19 -8.39 5.45
N ALA A 53 -3.02 -7.35 5.53
CA ALA A 53 -2.79 -6.12 4.81
C ALA A 53 -1.69 -5.28 5.46
N LYS A 54 -0.66 -5.01 4.66
CA LYS A 54 0.48 -4.17 4.98
C LYS A 54 0.66 -3.12 3.90
N ASP A 55 1.26 -2.01 4.30
CA ASP A 55 1.64 -0.98 3.35
C ASP A 55 3.12 -1.11 3.04
N VAL A 56 3.44 -1.09 1.75
CA VAL A 56 4.78 -1.33 1.23
C VAL A 56 5.08 -0.35 0.11
N TYR A 57 6.34 -0.29 -0.31
CA TYR A 57 6.74 0.43 -1.50
C TYR A 57 7.82 -0.29 -2.30
N ILE A 58 7.88 0.06 -3.58
CA ILE A 58 8.93 -0.34 -4.52
C ILE A 58 9.63 0.89 -5.06
N ILE A 59 10.87 0.71 -5.53
CA ILE A 59 11.76 1.79 -5.95
C ILE A 59 12.06 1.68 -7.43
N SER A 60 12.13 2.83 -8.10
CA SER A 60 12.72 2.99 -9.42
C SER A 60 13.86 3.99 -9.35
N ARG A 61 15.08 3.54 -9.65
CA ARG A 61 16.29 4.38 -9.64
C ARG A 61 16.56 5.09 -10.96
N ASP A 62 15.79 4.76 -12.00
CA ASP A 62 15.94 5.28 -13.37
C ASP A 62 14.77 6.20 -13.78
N GLY A 63 14.12 6.81 -12.78
CA GLY A 63 13.09 7.82 -12.99
C GLY A 63 11.73 7.29 -13.42
N GLY A 64 11.44 6.01 -13.19
CA GLY A 64 10.18 5.33 -13.49
C GLY A 64 10.26 4.31 -14.63
N LYS A 65 11.44 4.13 -15.26
CA LYS A 65 11.61 3.26 -16.44
C LYS A 65 11.69 1.78 -16.08
N THR A 66 12.19 1.42 -14.90
CA THR A 66 12.14 0.08 -14.32
C THR A 66 11.87 0.19 -12.82
N PHE A 67 11.21 -0.82 -12.23
CA PHE A 67 10.93 -0.87 -10.80
C PHE A 67 11.50 -2.16 -10.21
N GLU A 68 12.20 -2.03 -9.10
CA GLU A 68 12.63 -3.15 -8.27
C GLU A 68 11.39 -3.92 -7.78
N GLN A 69 11.49 -5.25 -7.70
CA GLN A 69 10.37 -6.10 -7.26
C GLN A 69 10.45 -6.46 -5.77
N GLU A 70 11.48 -5.97 -5.08
CA GLU A 70 11.61 -6.13 -3.63
C GLU A 70 10.65 -5.17 -2.91
N LEU A 71 9.83 -5.73 -2.02
CA LEU A 71 8.91 -4.95 -1.21
C LEU A 71 9.65 -4.37 0.00
N ASN A 72 9.64 -3.05 0.11
CA ASN A 72 10.10 -2.33 1.29
C ASN A 72 8.90 -2.05 2.19
N LEU A 73 9.05 -2.27 3.50
CA LEU A 73 7.96 -2.14 4.45
C LEU A 73 7.74 -0.68 4.87
N ILE A 74 6.48 -0.22 4.84
CA ILE A 74 6.04 1.02 5.50
C ILE A 74 5.49 0.67 6.88
N ILE A 75 4.48 -0.22 6.92
CA ILE A 75 3.84 -0.66 8.15
C ILE A 75 3.20 -2.05 7.97
N ASP A 76 3.36 -2.89 8.99
CA ASP A 76 2.75 -4.21 9.14
C ASP A 76 2.37 -4.37 10.61
N GLU A 77 1.07 -4.39 10.90
CA GLU A 77 0.52 -4.43 12.25
C GLU A 77 -0.33 -5.67 12.42
N GLU A 78 -0.17 -6.37 13.54
CA GLU A 78 -0.93 -7.58 13.83
C GLU A 78 -2.41 -7.24 14.07
N ASN A 79 -3.33 -8.08 13.55
CA ASN A 79 -4.79 -7.94 13.73
C ASN A 79 -5.39 -6.62 13.22
N VAL A 80 -4.69 -5.97 12.31
CA VAL A 80 -5.09 -4.71 11.68
C VAL A 80 -5.02 -4.86 10.16
N SER A 81 -5.95 -4.24 9.46
CA SER A 81 -5.83 -4.05 8.01
C SER A 81 -5.30 -2.65 7.72
N ASN A 82 -4.04 -2.54 7.30
CA ASN A 82 -3.43 -1.28 6.87
C ASN A 82 -3.94 -0.86 5.48
N GLN A 83 -4.16 0.44 5.29
CA GLN A 83 -4.85 0.97 4.13
C GLN A 83 -4.18 2.21 3.54
N ASP A 84 -4.10 2.16 2.21
CA ASP A 84 -3.99 3.30 1.30
C ASP A 84 -2.82 4.26 1.64
N PRO A 85 -1.57 3.77 1.56
CA PRO A 85 -0.41 4.58 1.89
C PRO A 85 -0.28 5.69 0.86
N CYS A 86 -0.54 6.91 1.31
CA CYS A 86 -0.41 8.14 0.53
C CYS A 86 0.87 8.86 0.94
N MET A 87 1.83 8.95 0.02
CA MET A 87 3.11 9.59 0.25
C MET A 87 3.12 11.03 -0.23
N LYS A 88 3.94 11.86 0.41
CA LYS A 88 4.31 13.19 -0.09
C LYS A 88 5.76 13.52 0.19
N VAL A 89 6.52 13.89 -0.85
CA VAL A 89 7.86 14.45 -0.68
C VAL A 89 7.76 15.95 -0.39
N LEU A 90 8.36 16.37 0.71
CA LEU A 90 8.46 17.77 1.11
C LEU A 90 9.65 18.46 0.43
N SER A 91 9.65 19.79 0.42
CA SER A 91 10.71 20.59 -0.20
C SER A 91 12.10 20.38 0.41
N ASP A 92 12.17 19.91 1.66
CA ASP A 92 13.43 19.60 2.36
C ASP A 92 13.88 18.14 2.19
N GLY A 93 13.17 17.36 1.35
CA GLY A 93 13.49 15.97 1.05
C GLY A 93 12.92 14.95 2.02
N ARG A 94 12.27 15.37 3.12
CA ARG A 94 11.50 14.44 3.96
C ARG A 94 10.31 13.86 3.19
N VAL A 95 9.89 12.67 3.57
CA VAL A 95 8.68 12.03 3.03
C VAL A 95 7.67 11.84 4.15
N ILE A 96 6.44 12.30 3.94
CA ILE A 96 5.30 11.99 4.81
C ILE A 96 4.55 10.81 4.19
N ALA A 97 4.20 9.83 5.01
CA ALA A 97 3.28 8.75 4.68
C ALA A 97 2.02 8.90 5.53
N THR A 98 0.87 9.08 4.92
CA THR A 98 -0.43 9.01 5.59
C THR A 98 -1.13 7.72 5.19
N TYR A 99 -1.78 7.08 6.15
CA TYR A 99 -2.54 5.85 5.96
C TYR A 99 -3.67 5.83 6.98
N PHE A 100 -4.59 4.89 6.84
CA PHE A 100 -5.58 4.59 7.88
C PHE A 100 -5.64 3.09 8.08
N ARG A 101 -6.34 2.66 9.14
CA ARG A 101 -6.35 1.27 9.53
C ARG A 101 -7.72 0.81 9.99
N TRP A 102 -7.99 -0.48 9.81
CA TRP A 102 -9.15 -1.15 10.39
C TRP A 102 -8.68 -2.15 11.44
N SER A 103 -9.02 -1.92 12.70
CA SER A 103 -8.88 -2.94 13.74
C SER A 103 -9.90 -4.05 13.50
N LEU A 104 -9.45 -5.30 13.53
CA LEU A 104 -10.30 -6.44 13.27
C LEU A 104 -10.83 -7.00 14.58
N VAL A 105 -12.15 -6.91 14.74
CA VAL A 105 -12.84 -7.38 15.94
C VAL A 105 -13.85 -8.47 15.59
N PRO A 106 -14.08 -9.43 16.51
CA PRO A 106 -15.14 -10.41 16.32
C PRO A 106 -16.50 -9.71 16.12
N ILE A 107 -17.35 -10.35 15.31
CA ILE A 107 -18.70 -9.86 15.04
C ILE A 107 -19.45 -9.71 16.37
N GLY A 108 -20.07 -8.54 16.57
CA GLY A 108 -20.83 -8.20 17.77
C GLY A 108 -20.00 -7.66 18.94
N GLN A 109 -18.67 -7.57 18.82
CA GLN A 109 -17.79 -7.07 19.89
C GLN A 109 -17.25 -5.65 19.65
N GLY A 110 -17.68 -4.99 18.58
CA GLY A 110 -17.16 -3.67 18.19
C GLY A 110 -17.38 -2.59 19.25
N GLU A 111 -18.58 -2.51 19.83
CA GLU A 111 -18.92 -1.47 20.82
C GLU A 111 -18.02 -1.51 22.07
N ALA A 112 -17.55 -2.70 22.45
CA ALA A 112 -16.71 -2.88 23.64
C ALA A 112 -15.28 -2.34 23.46
N VAL A 113 -14.85 -2.04 22.23
CA VAL A 113 -13.48 -1.59 21.94
C VAL A 113 -13.39 -0.18 21.37
N TRP A 114 -14.52 0.54 21.29
CA TRP A 114 -14.55 1.89 20.74
C TRP A 114 -13.71 2.86 21.58
N GLY A 115 -12.72 3.50 20.94
CA GLY A 115 -11.84 4.49 21.58
C GLY A 115 -10.67 3.89 22.37
N GLU A 116 -10.49 2.56 22.36
CA GLU A 116 -9.39 1.88 23.06
C GLU A 116 -8.24 1.44 22.14
N LEU A 117 -8.38 1.58 20.81
CA LEU A 117 -7.47 1.08 19.77
C LEU A 117 -6.94 2.19 18.83
#